data_AF-A0A1J4NN67-F1
#
_entry.id   AF-A0A1J4NN67-F1
#
_cell.length_a   1.000
_cell.length_b   1.000
_cell.length_c   1.000
_cell.angle_alpha   90.00
_cell.angle_beta   90.00
_cell.angle_gamma   90.00
#
_symmetry.space_group_name_H-M   'P 1'
#
loop_
_entity.id
_entity.type
_entity.pdbx_description
1 polymer ?
#
loop_
_entity_poly.entity_id
_entity_poly.type
_entity_poly.pdbx_seq_one_letter_code
_entity_poly.pdbx_strand_id
1 'polypeptide(L)'
;MDRARTAAATAARPETRSNTRTRTSIRAWTRIRTRRTTTWLGVAATLALAIVGTAAPDASAATYRYDCRRLAGAGSYSSPFQLGNVTGRTVVAVNCPPLTSGVPYNHRYFAFTLTRAARVPSLVGATFQLNSAQSSAVNPSLSRGPVTWLHTSAGIWTRDRSTGALNGRYLPLAPYPGGGVLPAGTYRVDMQKLRSPLSSLSTPWFNVVVAVS
;
A
#
# COMPACT_ATOMS: atom_id res chain seq x y z
N MET A 1 53.37 4.18 33.31
CA MET A 1 53.74 5.15 32.25
C MET A 1 54.12 4.37 30.99
N ASP A 2 54.29 5.07 29.86
CA ASP A 2 54.58 4.56 28.50
C ASP A 2 53.52 3.65 27.86
N ARG A 3 53.13 3.73 26.57
CA ARG A 3 53.60 4.31 25.28
C ARG A 3 54.31 3.36 24.28
N ALA A 4 53.45 2.68 23.50
CA ALA A 4 53.34 2.79 22.03
C ALA A 4 54.32 2.04 21.07
N ARG A 5 53.87 1.97 19.78
CA ARG A 5 54.49 1.33 18.58
C ARG A 5 54.35 -0.21 18.56
N THR A 6 54.20 -0.94 17.45
CA THR A 6 54.06 -0.68 15.97
C THR A 6 53.25 -1.87 15.37
N ALA A 7 52.80 -1.99 14.10
CA ALA A 7 52.92 -1.26 12.82
C ALA A 7 51.54 -1.35 12.07
N ALA A 8 51.18 -0.62 10.99
CA ALA A 8 51.73 -0.38 9.64
C ALA A 8 51.50 -1.52 8.61
N ALA A 9 51.13 -1.17 7.37
CA ALA A 9 50.71 -2.08 6.30
C ALA A 9 51.27 -1.69 4.92
N THR A 10 51.41 -2.67 4.01
CA THR A 10 51.84 -2.48 2.60
C THR A 10 51.15 -3.51 1.70
N ALA A 11 51.13 -3.28 0.38
CA ALA A 11 50.48 -4.14 -0.61
C ALA A 11 51.34 -4.35 -1.88
N ALA A 12 50.84 -5.21 -2.78
CA ALA A 12 51.09 -5.27 -4.24
C ALA A 12 51.72 -6.55 -4.84
N ARG A 13 51.36 -6.71 -6.12
CA ARG A 13 51.66 -7.66 -7.23
C ARG A 13 53.07 -7.37 -7.84
N PRO A 14 53.53 -7.96 -8.99
CA PRO A 14 53.00 -9.07 -9.83
C PRO A 14 54.05 -10.08 -10.39
N GLU A 15 53.59 -11.13 -11.10
CA GLU A 15 54.25 -11.73 -12.29
C GLU A 15 53.15 -12.32 -13.23
N THR A 16 53.11 -12.30 -14.58
CA THR A 16 54.00 -12.61 -15.74
C THR A 16 54.37 -14.10 -15.90
N ARG A 17 54.37 -14.76 -17.08
CA ARG A 17 54.03 -14.37 -18.49
C ARG A 17 53.74 -15.61 -19.38
N SER A 18 52.97 -15.43 -20.47
CA SER A 18 53.01 -16.12 -21.79
C SER A 18 53.40 -17.61 -21.94
N ASN A 19 52.58 -18.37 -22.68
CA ASN A 19 53.12 -19.26 -23.74
C ASN A 19 52.13 -19.46 -24.92
N THR A 20 52.65 -19.80 -26.11
CA THR A 20 51.94 -19.67 -27.39
C THR A 20 52.08 -20.93 -28.25
N ARG A 21 51.00 -21.42 -28.88
CA ARG A 21 51.10 -22.26 -30.10
C ARG A 21 49.78 -22.41 -30.88
N THR A 22 49.85 -22.16 -32.18
CA THR A 22 48.79 -22.42 -33.17
C THR A 22 48.97 -23.80 -33.78
N ARG A 23 47.90 -24.59 -33.98
CA ARG A 23 47.94 -25.71 -34.93
C ARG A 23 46.57 -26.08 -35.53
N THR A 24 46.66 -26.71 -36.69
CA THR A 24 45.67 -26.88 -37.77
C THR A 24 44.48 -27.79 -37.44
N SER A 25 43.44 -27.68 -38.27
CA SER A 25 42.17 -28.43 -38.27
C SER A 25 42.27 -29.96 -38.34
N ILE A 26 41.21 -30.65 -37.89
CA ILE A 26 40.68 -31.90 -38.46
C ILE A 26 39.13 -31.86 -38.41
N ARG A 27 38.45 -32.43 -39.43
CA ARG A 27 37.00 -32.68 -39.40
C ARG A 27 36.74 -34.09 -38.85
N ALA A 28 35.77 -34.25 -37.95
CA ALA A 28 35.18 -35.55 -37.62
C ALA A 28 33.68 -35.38 -37.32
N TRP A 29 32.86 -36.35 -37.73
CA TRP A 29 31.41 -36.35 -37.51
C TRP A 29 31.04 -37.08 -36.22
N THR A 30 30.13 -36.50 -35.43
CA THR A 30 29.44 -37.24 -34.36
C THR A 30 27.94 -36.95 -34.41
N ARG A 31 27.13 -37.96 -34.73
CA ARG A 31 25.66 -37.84 -34.78
C ARG A 31 25.10 -37.73 -33.35
N ILE A 32 24.75 -36.53 -32.91
CA ILE A 32 24.02 -36.33 -31.65
C ILE A 32 22.57 -36.79 -31.83
N ARG A 33 22.13 -37.76 -31.02
CA ARG A 33 20.76 -38.30 -31.07
C ARG A 33 19.73 -37.26 -30.63
N THR A 34 18.73 -37.01 -31.46
CA THR A 34 17.60 -36.10 -31.16
C THR A 34 16.72 -36.67 -30.04
N ARG A 35 17.02 -36.34 -28.78
CA ARG A 35 16.05 -36.55 -27.68
C ARG A 35 14.94 -35.50 -27.79
N ARG A 36 13.69 -35.93 -27.91
CA ARG A 36 12.52 -35.05 -27.88
C ARG A 36 12.33 -34.49 -26.45
N THR A 37 12.70 -33.23 -26.23
CA THR A 37 12.29 -32.48 -25.04
C THR A 37 10.92 -31.86 -25.26
N THR A 38 9.88 -32.65 -24.99
CA THR A 38 8.48 -32.21 -25.02
C THR A 38 8.19 -31.29 -23.83
N THR A 39 7.74 -30.06 -24.09
CA THR A 39 7.28 -29.06 -23.10
C THR A 39 8.33 -28.63 -22.04
N TRP A 40 8.32 -27.40 -21.53
CA TRP A 40 7.20 -26.48 -21.35
C TRP A 40 7.46 -25.11 -21.96
N LEU A 41 6.54 -24.66 -22.82
CA LEU A 41 6.32 -23.22 -23.00
C LEU A 41 5.61 -22.74 -21.75
N GLY A 42 6.37 -22.25 -20.78
CA GLY A 42 5.84 -21.58 -19.59
C GLY A 42 5.10 -20.33 -20.03
N VAL A 43 3.77 -20.42 -20.16
CA VAL A 43 2.91 -19.26 -20.40
C VAL A 43 3.02 -18.37 -19.18
N ALA A 44 3.91 -17.38 -19.26
CA ALA A 44 3.98 -16.28 -18.32
C ALA A 44 2.70 -15.44 -18.49
N ALA A 45 1.62 -15.91 -17.87
CA ALA A 45 0.37 -15.20 -17.78
C ALA A 45 0.59 -13.95 -16.93
N THR A 46 1.06 -12.90 -17.59
CA THR A 46 1.06 -11.54 -17.08
C THR A 46 -0.39 -11.13 -16.86
N LEU A 47 -0.90 -11.46 -15.68
CA LEU A 47 -2.04 -10.82 -15.05
C LEU A 47 -1.66 -9.36 -14.81
N ALA A 48 -1.65 -8.60 -15.90
CA ALA A 48 -1.77 -7.16 -15.88
C ALA A 48 -3.07 -6.87 -15.16
N LEU A 49 -2.99 -6.54 -13.87
CA LEU A 49 -4.06 -5.87 -13.19
C LEU A 49 -4.24 -4.53 -13.89
N ALA A 50 -5.11 -4.53 -14.90
CA ALA A 50 -5.84 -3.37 -15.31
C ALA A 50 -6.67 -2.94 -14.09
N ILE A 51 -6.05 -2.17 -13.19
CA ILE A 51 -6.73 -1.38 -12.18
C ILE A 51 -7.42 -0.24 -12.95
N VAL A 52 -8.45 -0.61 -13.71
CA VAL A 52 -9.29 0.27 -14.52
C VAL A 52 -9.75 1.38 -13.59
N GLY A 53 -9.24 2.59 -13.82
CA GLY A 53 -9.10 3.63 -12.79
C GLY A 53 -10.34 3.75 -11.92
N THR A 54 -10.28 3.12 -10.75
CA THR A 54 -11.43 2.96 -9.86
C THR A 54 -11.85 4.33 -9.40
N ALA A 55 -13.04 4.75 -9.80
CA ALA A 55 -13.66 5.91 -9.20
C ALA A 55 -13.74 5.66 -7.69
N ALA A 56 -13.45 6.70 -6.89
CA ALA A 56 -13.81 6.68 -5.48
C ALA A 56 -15.30 6.30 -5.38
N PRO A 57 -15.70 5.35 -4.51
CA PRO A 57 -17.11 5.00 -4.40
C PRO A 57 -17.92 6.25 -4.06
N ASP A 58 -18.89 6.58 -4.91
CA ASP A 58 -19.65 7.82 -4.76
C ASP A 58 -20.30 7.86 -3.38
N ALA A 59 -20.03 8.93 -2.62
CA ALA A 59 -20.52 9.04 -1.25
C ALA A 59 -22.06 9.10 -1.16
N SER A 60 -22.76 9.24 -2.29
CA SER A 60 -24.22 9.10 -2.46
C SER A 60 -24.70 7.65 -2.43
N ALA A 61 -23.87 6.67 -2.80
CA ALA A 61 -24.17 5.22 -2.71
C ALA A 61 -24.00 4.64 -1.29
N ALA A 62 -23.81 5.51 -0.29
CA ALA A 62 -23.59 5.12 1.10
C ALA A 62 -24.90 4.68 1.78
N THR A 63 -24.99 3.40 2.12
CA THR A 63 -26.09 2.81 2.91
C THR A 63 -26.19 3.41 4.31
N TYR A 64 -25.05 3.80 4.90
CA TYR A 64 -25.00 4.55 6.16
C TYR A 64 -24.03 5.73 6.04
N ARG A 65 -24.45 6.88 6.57
CA ARG A 65 -23.71 8.15 6.55
C ARG A 65 -23.58 8.72 7.96
N TYR A 66 -22.35 9.03 8.36
CA TYR A 66 -22.03 9.64 9.66
C TYR A 66 -21.36 11.01 9.44
N ASP A 67 -21.88 12.10 10.00
CA ASP A 67 -21.24 13.42 9.89
C ASP A 67 -20.11 13.56 10.94
N CYS A 68 -18.85 13.48 10.51
CA CYS A 68 -17.66 13.58 11.37
C CYS A 68 -17.58 14.87 12.21
N ARG A 69 -18.40 15.89 11.91
CA ARG A 69 -18.52 17.13 12.70
C ARG A 69 -19.43 16.97 13.93
N ARG A 70 -20.32 15.98 13.93
CA ARG A 70 -21.34 15.74 14.97
C ARG A 70 -21.05 14.54 15.88
N LEU A 71 -19.96 13.81 15.61
CA LEU A 71 -19.62 12.59 16.36
C LEU A 71 -19.00 12.97 17.70
N ALA A 72 -19.76 12.79 18.78
CA ALA A 72 -19.22 12.81 20.13
C ALA A 72 -18.37 11.55 20.38
N GLY A 73 -17.20 11.72 21.00
CA GLY A 73 -16.22 10.66 21.23
C GLY A 73 -14.90 10.92 20.49
N ALA A 74 -13.78 10.47 21.09
CA ALA A 74 -12.46 10.99 20.74
C ALA A 74 -11.91 10.56 19.36
N GLY A 75 -12.46 9.53 18.72
CA GLY A 75 -11.90 8.96 17.48
C GLY A 75 -10.44 8.51 17.63
N SER A 76 -10.06 8.10 18.84
CA SER A 76 -8.68 7.84 19.26
C SER A 76 -8.33 6.36 19.17
N TYR A 77 -7.05 6.00 19.37
CA TYR A 77 -6.60 4.61 19.31
C TYR A 77 -7.45 3.69 20.21
N SER A 78 -7.66 4.11 21.46
CA SER A 78 -8.41 3.37 22.49
C SER A 78 -9.93 3.58 22.45
N SER A 79 -10.41 4.57 21.68
CA SER A 79 -11.84 4.87 21.50
C SER A 79 -12.11 5.22 20.03
N PRO A 80 -12.02 4.24 19.10
CA PRO A 80 -12.26 4.46 17.69
C PRO A 80 -13.76 4.65 17.43
N PHE A 81 -14.12 5.49 16.46
CA PHE A 81 -15.52 5.72 16.11
C PHE A 81 -16.15 4.46 15.48
N GLN A 82 -17.32 4.05 15.96
CA GLN A 82 -17.96 2.81 15.53
C GLN A 82 -18.83 3.05 14.27
N LEU A 83 -18.37 2.55 13.12
CA LEU A 83 -19.12 2.51 11.86
C LEU A 83 -20.12 1.34 11.77
N GLY A 84 -20.07 0.40 12.72
CA GLY A 84 -20.98 -0.74 12.79
C GLY A 84 -20.67 -1.87 11.80
N ASN A 85 -21.72 -2.60 11.39
CA ASN A 85 -21.63 -3.76 10.50
C ASN A 85 -21.74 -3.33 9.02
N VAL A 86 -20.74 -3.68 8.21
CA VAL A 86 -20.57 -3.13 6.84
C VAL A 86 -20.81 -4.14 5.70
N THR A 87 -21.34 -5.33 6.00
CA THR A 87 -21.46 -6.44 5.04
C THR A 87 -22.40 -6.12 3.87
N GLY A 88 -21.91 -6.21 2.63
CA GLY A 88 -22.68 -5.96 1.40
C GLY A 88 -23.18 -4.53 1.25
N ARG A 89 -22.47 -3.56 1.86
CA ARG A 89 -22.91 -2.17 2.03
C ARG A 89 -21.72 -1.21 1.92
N THR A 90 -22.02 0.04 1.58
CA THR A 90 -21.07 1.15 1.63
C THR A 90 -21.40 2.01 2.84
N VAL A 91 -20.43 2.24 3.71
CA VAL A 91 -20.55 3.08 4.91
C VAL A 91 -19.55 4.21 4.81
N VAL A 92 -20.03 5.44 5.03
CA VAL A 92 -19.22 6.66 4.85
C VAL A 92 -19.31 7.56 6.08
N ALA A 93 -18.17 7.93 6.66
CA ALA A 93 -18.10 9.09 7.55
C ALA A 93 -17.72 10.31 6.71
N VAL A 94 -18.64 11.25 6.56
CA VAL A 94 -18.49 12.45 5.72
C VAL A 94 -17.98 13.64 6.53
N ASN A 95 -17.39 14.63 5.85
CA ASN A 95 -16.98 15.91 6.43
C ASN A 95 -15.95 15.80 7.57
N CYS A 96 -15.00 14.88 7.49
CA CYS A 96 -13.98 14.70 8.51
C CYS A 96 -12.96 15.86 8.47
N PRO A 97 -12.78 16.60 9.59
CA PRO A 97 -11.86 17.73 9.65
C PRO A 97 -10.42 17.33 9.31
N PRO A 98 -9.62 18.25 8.73
CA PRO A 98 -8.21 18.03 8.47
C PRO A 98 -7.44 17.51 9.69
N LEU A 99 -6.61 16.49 9.46
CA LEU A 99 -5.62 16.04 10.42
C LEU A 99 -4.45 17.03 10.39
N THR A 100 -3.95 17.45 11.55
CA THR A 100 -2.91 18.49 11.67
C THR A 100 -1.71 18.02 12.51
N SER A 101 -0.55 18.66 12.33
CA SER A 101 0.62 18.41 13.19
C SER A 101 0.63 19.39 14.36
N GLY A 102 0.94 18.91 15.57
CA GLY A 102 1.01 19.73 16.79
C GLY A 102 -0.22 19.60 17.72
N VAL A 103 -1.27 18.90 17.30
CA VAL A 103 -2.42 18.48 18.13
C VAL A 103 -2.46 16.95 18.26
N PRO A 104 -3.12 16.38 19.28
CA PRO A 104 -3.22 14.92 19.49
C PRO A 104 -4.05 14.16 18.42
N TYR A 105 -4.35 14.79 17.28
CA TYR A 105 -5.24 14.27 16.23
C TYR A 105 -4.59 14.30 14.83
N ASN A 106 -3.29 13.99 14.74
CA ASN A 106 -2.66 13.66 13.46
C ASN A 106 -3.08 12.26 12.94
N HIS A 107 -3.80 11.49 13.78
CA HIS A 107 -4.51 10.25 13.48
C HIS A 107 -6.01 10.41 13.78
N ARG A 108 -6.87 9.66 13.10
CA ARG A 108 -8.28 9.45 13.50
C ARG A 108 -8.70 8.02 13.19
N TYR A 109 -9.21 7.33 14.21
CA TYR A 109 -9.51 5.90 14.18
C TYR A 109 -11.01 5.62 14.04
N PHE A 110 -11.34 4.68 13.15
CA PHE A 110 -12.70 4.21 12.90
C PHE A 110 -12.71 2.68 12.95
N ALA A 111 -13.70 2.08 13.60
CA ALA A 111 -13.87 0.64 13.72
C ALA A 111 -15.12 0.16 12.97
N PHE A 112 -15.02 -0.99 12.32
CA PHE A 112 -16.11 -1.61 11.57
C PHE A 112 -16.04 -3.14 11.66
N THR A 113 -17.18 -3.81 11.51
CA THR A 113 -17.28 -5.28 11.58
C THR A 113 -17.73 -5.86 10.25
N LEU A 114 -16.91 -6.76 9.72
CA LEU A 114 -17.22 -7.66 8.62
C LEU A 114 -17.88 -8.92 9.20
N THR A 115 -19.19 -9.10 8.99
CA THR A 115 -19.91 -10.30 9.47
C THR A 115 -19.67 -11.53 8.59
N ARG A 116 -19.05 -11.33 7.42
CA ARG A 116 -18.60 -12.34 6.44
C ARG A 116 -17.25 -11.89 5.86
N ALA A 117 -16.49 -12.77 5.24
CA ALA A 117 -15.27 -12.36 4.52
C ALA A 117 -15.61 -11.36 3.39
N ALA A 118 -14.72 -10.41 3.16
CA ALA A 118 -14.85 -9.40 2.12
C ALA A 118 -14.87 -10.04 0.72
N ARG A 119 -15.69 -9.50 -0.19
CA ARG A 119 -15.85 -10.00 -1.56
C ARG A 119 -15.21 -9.06 -2.57
N VAL A 120 -14.75 -9.57 -3.71
CA VAL A 120 -14.15 -8.73 -4.75
C VAL A 120 -15.26 -7.95 -5.49
N PRO A 121 -15.17 -6.62 -5.65
CA PRO A 121 -14.24 -5.70 -5.00
C PRO A 121 -14.72 -5.26 -3.60
N SER A 122 -13.78 -5.10 -2.66
CA SER A 122 -14.03 -4.42 -1.38
C SER A 122 -12.83 -3.54 -1.04
N LEU A 123 -13.05 -2.38 -0.42
CA LEU A 123 -12.01 -1.41 -0.08
C LEU A 123 -12.33 -0.60 1.18
N VAL A 124 -11.30 -0.02 1.79
CA VAL A 124 -11.43 0.97 2.87
C VAL A 124 -10.40 2.09 2.70
N GLY A 125 -10.78 3.34 2.93
CA GLY A 125 -9.86 4.46 2.78
C GLY A 125 -10.51 5.81 2.94
N ALA A 126 -9.87 6.83 2.36
CA ALA A 126 -10.32 8.20 2.41
C ALA A 126 -10.52 8.77 1.00
N THR A 127 -11.67 9.40 0.76
CA THR A 127 -11.91 10.32 -0.35
C THR A 127 -11.54 11.73 0.10
N PHE A 128 -10.87 12.50 -0.76
CA PHE A 128 -10.47 13.88 -0.48
C PHE A 128 -10.25 14.62 -1.81
N GLN A 129 -9.76 15.86 -1.78
CA GLN A 129 -9.22 16.51 -2.97
C GLN A 129 -7.88 17.15 -2.61
N LEU A 130 -6.79 16.60 -3.13
CA LEU A 130 -5.44 17.09 -2.86
C LEU A 130 -5.12 18.23 -3.83
N ASN A 131 -5.04 19.45 -3.31
CA ASN A 131 -4.66 20.65 -4.07
C ASN A 131 -3.17 20.99 -3.87
N SER A 132 -2.66 21.93 -4.68
CA SER A 132 -1.26 22.37 -4.65
C SER A 132 -0.81 23.01 -3.34
N ALA A 133 -1.73 23.49 -2.50
CA ALA A 133 -1.43 24.05 -1.18
C ALA A 133 -1.34 22.98 -0.07
N GLN A 134 -1.60 21.70 -0.37
CA GLN A 134 -1.70 20.62 0.62
C GLN A 134 -0.71 19.49 0.34
N SER A 135 0.54 19.68 0.76
CA SER A 135 1.67 18.74 0.59
C SER A 135 1.68 17.51 1.53
N SER A 136 0.51 17.10 2.07
CA SER A 136 0.30 15.81 2.73
C SER A 136 -1.17 15.38 2.60
N ALA A 137 -1.40 14.15 2.14
CA ALA A 137 -2.75 13.58 1.98
C ALA A 137 -3.20 12.83 3.25
N VAL A 138 -4.43 12.31 3.23
CA VAL A 138 -4.88 11.32 4.22
C VAL A 138 -4.41 9.93 3.79
N ASN A 139 -3.81 9.20 4.72
CA ASN A 139 -3.16 7.91 4.44
C ASN A 139 -3.81 6.84 5.32
N PRO A 140 -4.56 5.87 4.77
CA PRO A 140 -5.19 4.82 5.57
C PRO A 140 -4.18 3.75 6.01
N SER A 141 -4.38 3.14 7.17
CA SER A 141 -3.77 1.87 7.59
C SER A 141 -4.83 1.00 8.28
N LEU A 142 -4.84 -0.31 8.07
CA LEU A 142 -5.83 -1.23 8.66
C LEU A 142 -5.22 -2.09 9.76
N SER A 143 -5.92 -2.23 10.89
CA SER A 143 -5.52 -3.05 12.04
C SER A 143 -6.64 -3.98 12.51
N ARG A 144 -6.27 -5.08 13.16
CA ARG A 144 -7.16 -6.01 13.88
C ARG A 144 -6.53 -6.29 15.25
N GLY A 145 -7.11 -5.73 16.31
CA GLY A 145 -6.45 -5.68 17.61
C GLY A 145 -5.09 -4.96 17.53
N PRO A 146 -4.00 -5.54 18.06
CA PRO A 146 -2.67 -4.94 17.98
C PRO A 146 -1.98 -5.13 16.61
N VAL A 147 -2.49 -5.99 15.72
CA VAL A 147 -1.82 -6.36 14.47
C VAL A 147 -2.24 -5.40 13.34
N THR A 148 -1.25 -4.79 12.68
CA THR A 148 -1.47 -4.09 11.39
C THR A 148 -1.66 -5.13 10.30
N TRP A 149 -2.84 -5.15 9.69
CA TRP A 149 -3.19 -6.04 8.58
C TRP A 149 -2.79 -5.47 7.22
N LEU A 150 -3.00 -4.18 7.00
CA LEU A 150 -2.61 -3.49 5.78
C LEU A 150 -1.96 -2.16 6.14
N HIS A 151 -0.63 -2.13 6.06
CA HIS A 151 0.14 -0.90 6.24
C HIS A 151 -0.16 0.11 5.11
N THR A 152 0.06 1.40 5.35
CA THR A 152 -0.33 2.47 4.40
C THR A 152 0.37 2.39 3.03
N SER A 153 1.48 1.67 2.93
CA SER A 153 2.12 1.34 1.64
C SER A 153 1.24 0.49 0.71
N ALA A 154 0.25 -0.23 1.23
CA ALA A 154 -0.77 -0.95 0.45
C ALA A 154 -1.88 -0.02 -0.13
N GLY A 155 -1.87 1.28 0.22
CA GLY A 155 -2.92 2.23 -0.16
C GLY A 155 -2.79 2.71 -1.60
N ILE A 156 -3.67 2.21 -2.48
CA ILE A 156 -3.85 2.62 -3.88
C ILE A 156 -4.39 4.04 -3.93
N TRP A 157 -3.85 4.87 -4.82
CA TRP A 157 -4.32 6.23 -5.07
C TRP A 157 -5.40 6.27 -6.15
N THR A 158 -6.44 7.08 -5.95
CA THR A 158 -7.38 7.46 -7.01
C THR A 158 -7.10 8.88 -7.49
N ARG A 159 -7.44 9.15 -8.75
CA ARG A 159 -7.23 10.43 -9.41
C ARG A 159 -8.52 10.88 -10.08
N ASP A 160 -8.84 12.15 -9.96
CA ASP A 160 -9.93 12.77 -10.71
C ASP A 160 -9.60 12.77 -12.20
N ARG A 161 -10.56 12.36 -13.04
CA ARG A 161 -10.33 12.18 -14.48
C ARG A 161 -10.32 13.50 -15.27
N SER A 162 -10.87 14.58 -14.72
CA SER A 162 -11.00 15.87 -15.40
C SER A 162 -9.85 16.83 -15.10
N THR A 163 -9.41 16.87 -13.84
CA THR A 163 -8.38 17.78 -13.32
C THR A 163 -7.03 17.10 -13.15
N GLY A 164 -6.99 15.75 -13.15
CA GLY A 164 -5.80 14.99 -12.80
C GLY A 164 -5.41 15.09 -11.32
N ALA A 165 -6.20 15.73 -10.45
CA ALA A 165 -5.91 15.85 -9.01
C ALA A 165 -6.04 14.49 -8.29
N LEU A 166 -5.22 14.24 -7.25
CA LEU A 166 -5.39 13.05 -6.42
C LEU A 166 -6.62 13.22 -5.53
N ASN A 167 -7.60 12.32 -5.66
CA ASN A 167 -8.93 12.46 -5.05
C ASN A 167 -9.28 11.36 -4.01
N GLY A 168 -8.32 10.51 -3.68
CA GLY A 168 -8.49 9.53 -2.63
C GLY A 168 -7.34 8.55 -2.49
N ARG A 169 -7.36 7.78 -1.40
CA ARG A 169 -6.42 6.70 -1.14
C ARG A 169 -7.10 5.57 -0.37
N TYR A 170 -7.01 4.34 -0.89
CA TYR A 170 -7.75 3.18 -0.38
C TYR A 170 -6.88 1.93 -0.28
N LEU A 171 -7.04 1.20 0.82
CA LEU A 171 -6.57 -0.16 1.01
C LEU A 171 -7.62 -1.09 0.41
N PRO A 172 -7.30 -1.92 -0.59
CA PRO A 172 -8.23 -2.94 -1.05
C PRO A 172 -8.32 -4.05 0.01
N LEU A 173 -9.53 -4.50 0.29
CA LEU A 173 -9.82 -5.58 1.24
C LEU A 173 -10.02 -6.93 0.53
N ALA A 174 -10.37 -6.90 -0.76
CA ALA A 174 -10.56 -8.07 -1.60
C ALA A 174 -10.36 -7.69 -3.09
N PRO A 175 -9.32 -8.22 -3.77
CA PRO A 175 -8.13 -8.87 -3.20
C PRO A 175 -7.21 -7.83 -2.53
N TYR A 176 -6.53 -8.21 -1.44
CA TYR A 176 -5.50 -7.35 -0.82
C TYR A 176 -4.07 -7.73 -1.27
N PRO A 177 -3.05 -6.86 -1.13
CA PRO A 177 -1.70 -7.15 -1.60
C PRO A 177 -1.07 -8.33 -0.84
N GLY A 178 -0.57 -9.31 -1.59
CA GLY A 178 -0.19 -10.64 -1.06
C GLY A 178 -1.22 -11.73 -1.40
N GLY A 179 -2.43 -11.36 -1.83
CA GLY A 179 -3.48 -12.29 -2.26
C GLY A 179 -4.47 -12.65 -1.15
N GLY A 180 -5.57 -13.29 -1.53
CA GLY A 180 -6.69 -13.60 -0.64
C GLY A 180 -7.63 -12.41 -0.41
N VAL A 181 -8.53 -12.58 0.57
CA VAL A 181 -9.56 -11.60 0.94
C VAL A 181 -9.63 -11.42 2.45
N LEU A 182 -9.98 -10.23 2.91
CA LEU A 182 -10.05 -9.92 4.34
C LEU A 182 -11.14 -10.78 5.02
N PRO A 183 -10.82 -11.63 6.01
CA PRO A 183 -11.80 -12.52 6.63
C PRO A 183 -12.77 -11.78 7.55
N ALA A 184 -13.84 -12.45 7.99
CA ALA A 184 -14.77 -11.90 8.96
C ALA A 184 -14.08 -11.47 10.28
N GLY A 185 -14.65 -10.46 10.93
CA GLY A 185 -14.15 -9.90 12.19
C GLY A 185 -14.29 -8.38 12.26
N THR A 186 -13.93 -7.82 13.41
CA THR A 186 -13.87 -6.37 13.64
C THR A 186 -12.48 -5.84 13.32
N TYR A 187 -12.43 -4.76 12.54
CA TYR A 187 -11.22 -4.08 12.09
C TYR A 187 -11.27 -2.61 12.48
N ARG A 188 -10.09 -1.99 12.60
CA ARG A 188 -9.93 -0.56 12.86
C ARG A 188 -9.04 0.04 11.78
N VAL A 189 -9.58 0.99 11.02
CA VAL A 189 -8.81 1.83 10.11
C VAL A 189 -8.31 3.08 10.84
N ASP A 190 -7.02 3.33 10.72
CA ASP A 190 -6.35 4.56 11.12
C ASP A 190 -6.25 5.46 9.89
N MET A 191 -6.81 6.67 9.97
CA MET A 191 -6.58 7.73 9.01
C MET A 191 -5.49 8.64 9.56
N GLN A 192 -4.29 8.54 8.98
CA GLN A 192 -3.09 9.22 9.48
C GLN A 192 -2.56 10.26 8.49
N LYS A 193 -2.10 11.39 9.04
CA LYS A 193 -1.27 12.37 8.33
C LYS A 193 0.19 11.96 8.45
N LEU A 194 0.83 11.64 7.33
CA LEU A 194 2.27 11.40 7.30
C LEU A 194 3.04 12.74 7.40
N ARG A 195 4.18 12.70 8.11
CA ARG A 195 5.07 13.84 8.30
C ARG A 195 5.78 14.16 6.98
N SER A 196 5.38 15.25 6.34
CA SER A 196 5.96 15.74 5.08
C SER A 196 7.19 16.62 5.36
N PRO A 197 8.29 16.50 4.59
CA PRO A 197 9.45 17.40 4.72
C PRO A 197 9.16 18.83 4.22
N LEU A 198 8.07 19.04 3.47
CA LEU A 198 7.70 20.33 2.88
C LEU A 198 6.58 21.03 3.66
N SER A 199 6.82 21.23 4.97
CA SER A 199 6.05 22.11 5.88
C SER A 199 4.53 21.90 6.00
N SER A 200 3.93 20.92 5.33
CA SER A 200 2.48 20.67 5.32
C SER A 200 1.93 20.62 6.75
N LEU A 201 1.08 21.58 7.12
CA LEU A 201 0.49 21.68 8.45
C LEU A 201 -0.76 20.83 8.61
N SER A 202 -1.55 20.63 7.54
CA SER A 202 -2.77 19.81 7.53
C SER A 202 -2.87 18.86 6.33
N THR A 203 -3.79 17.90 6.41
CA THR A 203 -4.37 17.21 5.26
C THR A 203 -5.46 18.06 4.58
N PRO A 204 -6.06 17.60 3.47
CA PRO A 204 -7.40 18.05 3.07
C PRO A 204 -8.47 17.69 4.12
N TRP A 205 -9.68 18.25 3.96
CA TRP A 205 -10.92 17.63 4.47
C TRP A 205 -11.14 16.29 3.74
N PHE A 206 -11.73 15.31 4.42
CA PHE A 206 -11.89 13.97 3.85
C PHE A 206 -13.20 13.30 4.26
N ASN A 207 -13.59 12.28 3.50
CA ASN A 207 -14.62 11.31 3.85
C ASN A 207 -13.97 9.94 4.03
N VAL A 208 -14.24 9.24 5.13
CA VAL A 208 -13.86 7.82 5.27
C VAL A 208 -14.88 6.96 4.58
N VAL A 209 -14.44 6.04 3.72
CA VAL A 209 -15.28 5.09 3.00
C VAL A 209 -14.88 3.67 3.37
N VAL A 210 -15.85 2.85 3.77
CA VAL A 210 -15.75 1.38 3.81
C VAL A 210 -16.77 0.85 2.81
N ALA A 211 -16.32 0.23 1.72
CA ALA A 211 -17.18 -0.30 0.67
C ALA A 211 -16.95 -1.82 0.53
N VAL A 212 -18.01 -2.61 0.71
CA VAL A 212 -17.92 -4.08 0.78
C VAL A 212 -19.02 -4.74 -0.06
N SER A 213 -18.63 -5.68 -0.93
CA SER A 213 -19.54 -6.49 -1.77
C SER A 213 -20.01 -7.80 -1.09
#